data_AF-A0A2R5G184-F1
#
_entry.id   AF-A0A2R5G184-F1
#
_cell.length_a   1.000
_cell.length_b   1.000
_cell.length_c   1.000
_cell.angle_alpha   90.00
_cell.angle_beta   90.00
_cell.angle_gamma   90.00
#
_symmetry.space_group_name_H-M   'P 1'
#
loop_
_entity.id
_entity.type
_entity.pdbx_description
1 polymer ?
#
loop_
_entity_poly.entity_id
_entity_poly.type
_entity_poly.pdbx_seq_one_letter_code
_entity_poly.pdbx_strand_id
1 'polypeptide(L)'
;MAELGTKVEPVAAHATPHSSARRRSSAHGSGIRLSHEHLVLLRPDLGMTTPAEKLASAGVFQWCAFLCCAPTSDTGLAVEDPQTAEIRNILSAGQSLPAYVVQVEPLVIGVYCDVLDAAVLLRYPAQISVSLVHGFHLQPRSRLLAIATLSPKLREADEMEADIEPGLVANERAIQTYAGFRPEIVNFISTDEVRILDCQNEIDEQIWSRARVVIDERASVDDIIYRDGLPGRTFAPRRA
;
A
#
# COMPACT_ATOMS: atom_id res chain seq x y z
N MET A 1 -59.43 37.38 -24.44
CA MET A 1 -58.66 37.10 -23.22
C MET A 1 -57.25 36.79 -23.63
N ALA A 2 -56.32 37.55 -23.09
CA ALA A 2 -54.93 37.63 -23.48
C ALA A 2 -54.10 36.49 -22.89
N GLU A 3 -52.81 36.51 -23.26
CA GLU A 3 -51.67 35.80 -22.66
C GLU A 3 -51.35 34.44 -23.28
N LEU A 4 -50.11 34.06 -23.58
CA LEU A 4 -48.80 34.71 -23.49
C LEU A 4 -47.90 33.93 -24.47
N GLY A 5 -47.20 34.63 -25.35
CA GLY A 5 -46.23 34.03 -26.26
C GLY A 5 -44.85 33.91 -25.59
N THR A 6 -44.29 32.72 -25.58
CA THR A 6 -42.89 32.49 -25.20
C THR A 6 -42.05 32.21 -26.43
N LYS A 7 -41.24 33.21 -26.77
CA LYS A 7 -40.21 33.21 -27.81
C LYS A 7 -38.97 32.51 -27.23
N VAL A 8 -38.53 31.42 -27.85
CA VAL A 8 -37.27 30.75 -27.50
C VAL A 8 -36.26 31.03 -28.61
N GLU A 9 -35.19 31.75 -28.29
CA GLU A 9 -34.04 31.96 -29.17
C GLU A 9 -33.05 30.79 -29.02
N PRO A 10 -32.41 30.32 -30.10
CA PRO A 10 -31.35 29.33 -30.01
C PRO A 10 -29.99 30.00 -29.74
N VAL A 11 -29.32 29.53 -28.69
CA VAL A 11 -27.94 29.87 -28.34
C VAL A 11 -26.99 29.06 -29.22
N ALA A 12 -26.19 29.74 -30.04
CA ALA A 12 -25.04 29.18 -30.74
C ALA A 12 -23.76 29.41 -29.92
N ALA A 13 -23.00 28.35 -29.65
CA ALA A 13 -21.55 28.39 -29.45
C ALA A 13 -20.97 26.97 -29.27
N HIS A 14 -20.43 26.38 -30.34
CA HIS A 14 -19.46 25.29 -30.22
C HIS A 14 -18.06 25.89 -30.39
N ALA A 15 -17.37 26.07 -29.27
CA ALA A 15 -15.95 26.38 -29.23
C ALA A 15 -15.14 25.07 -29.18
N THR A 16 -14.16 24.97 -30.07
CA THR A 16 -13.14 23.91 -30.15
C THR A 16 -12.20 23.93 -28.93
N PRO A 17 -11.79 22.77 -28.38
CA PRO A 17 -10.74 22.74 -27.38
C PRO A 17 -9.34 22.75 -28.00
N HIS A 18 -8.53 23.71 -27.55
CA HIS A 18 -7.09 23.76 -27.77
C HIS A 18 -6.37 22.66 -26.99
N SER A 19 -5.57 21.87 -27.70
CA SER A 19 -4.56 20.96 -27.16
C SER A 19 -3.45 21.77 -26.48
N SER A 20 -3.40 21.74 -25.15
CA SER A 20 -2.27 22.25 -24.37
C SER A 20 -1.40 21.09 -23.90
N ALA A 21 -0.21 20.99 -24.50
CA ALA A 21 0.86 20.08 -24.11
C ALA A 21 1.26 20.29 -22.63
N ARG A 22 1.13 19.24 -21.82
CA ARG A 22 1.63 19.22 -20.44
C ARG A 22 3.16 19.14 -20.44
N ARG A 23 3.81 20.22 -20.02
CA ARG A 23 5.21 20.19 -19.53
C ARG A 23 5.23 19.41 -18.21
N ARG A 24 5.95 18.30 -18.17
CA ARG A 24 6.32 17.62 -16.91
C ARG A 24 7.52 18.36 -16.32
N SER A 25 7.32 19.05 -15.20
CA SER A 25 8.41 19.50 -14.33
C SER A 25 8.74 18.38 -13.35
N SER A 26 9.94 17.81 -13.43
CA SER A 26 10.44 16.84 -12.45
C SER A 26 10.84 17.58 -11.17
N ALA A 27 10.00 17.54 -10.15
CA ALA A 27 10.45 17.78 -8.79
C ALA A 27 11.08 16.47 -8.30
N HIS A 28 12.39 16.48 -8.05
CA HIS A 28 13.05 15.39 -7.33
C HIS A 28 12.56 15.42 -5.88
N GLY A 29 11.64 14.53 -5.53
CA GLY A 29 11.32 14.23 -4.15
C GLY A 29 12.53 13.58 -3.49
N SER A 30 13.03 14.18 -2.41
CA SER A 30 13.98 13.53 -1.52
C SER A 30 13.27 12.37 -0.84
N GLY A 31 13.50 11.14 -1.34
CA GLY A 31 12.88 9.95 -0.77
C GLY A 31 13.20 9.83 0.72
N ILE A 32 12.16 9.77 1.54
CA ILE A 32 12.30 9.74 3.00
C ILE A 32 12.73 8.34 3.40
N ARG A 33 14.01 8.19 3.72
CA ARG A 33 14.55 6.93 4.26
C ARG A 33 14.08 6.78 5.71
N LEU A 34 13.25 5.78 5.97
CA LEU A 34 13.07 5.25 7.32
C LEU A 34 14.46 4.89 7.88
N SER A 35 14.76 5.32 9.11
CA SER A 35 16.03 4.96 9.75
C SER A 35 16.17 3.44 9.85
N HIS A 36 17.40 2.94 9.94
CA HIS A 36 17.68 1.50 10.06
C HIS A 36 16.88 0.84 11.20
N GLU A 37 16.73 1.53 12.33
CA GLU A 37 15.94 1.08 13.47
C GLU A 37 14.45 0.86 13.11
N HIS A 38 13.87 1.69 12.23
CA HIS A 38 12.50 1.53 11.77
C HIS A 38 12.35 0.38 10.76
N LEU A 39 13.35 0.16 9.91
CA LEU A 39 13.37 -1.02 9.02
C LEU A 39 13.45 -2.32 9.82
N VAL A 40 14.23 -2.35 10.90
CA VAL A 40 14.33 -3.50 11.81
C VAL A 40 13.01 -3.78 12.55
N LEU A 41 12.23 -2.74 12.88
CA LEU A 41 10.91 -2.90 13.48
C LEU A 41 9.84 -3.40 12.49
N LEU A 42 9.93 -2.98 11.23
CA LEU A 42 9.05 -3.47 10.15
C LEU A 42 9.45 -4.87 9.64
N ARG A 43 10.73 -5.23 9.79
CA ARG A 43 11.33 -6.49 9.33
C ARG A 43 12.29 -7.07 10.39
N PRO A 44 11.76 -7.66 11.49
CA PRO A 44 12.59 -8.24 12.54
C PRO A 44 13.44 -9.43 12.06
N ASP A 45 13.08 -10.02 10.91
CA ASP A 45 13.79 -11.07 10.19
C ASP A 45 15.03 -10.56 9.42
N LEU A 46 15.12 -9.26 9.13
CA LEU A 46 16.32 -8.62 8.56
C LEU A 46 17.33 -8.15 9.61
N GLY A 47 17.15 -8.54 10.87
CA GLY A 47 18.17 -8.45 11.92
C GLY A 47 19.36 -9.35 11.61
N MET A 48 20.12 -9.02 10.57
CA MET A 48 21.43 -9.55 10.29
C MET A 48 22.35 -9.10 11.42
N THR A 49 22.51 -9.94 12.46
CA THR A 49 23.78 -9.92 13.20
C THR A 49 24.85 -10.15 12.15
N THR A 50 25.59 -9.11 11.80
CA THR A 50 26.71 -9.28 10.87
C THR A 50 27.64 -10.35 11.47
N PRO A 51 28.27 -11.21 10.66
CA PRO A 51 29.24 -12.17 11.18
C PRO A 51 30.35 -11.50 12.02
N ALA A 52 30.61 -10.22 11.75
CA ALA A 52 31.53 -9.37 12.51
C ALA A 52 31.10 -9.15 13.97
N GLU A 53 29.80 -9.03 14.27
CA GLU A 53 29.32 -8.83 15.64
C GLU A 53 29.29 -10.13 16.46
N LYS A 54 29.12 -11.29 15.82
CA LYS A 54 29.30 -12.60 16.50
C LYS A 54 30.76 -12.89 16.83
N LEU A 55 31.72 -12.26 16.15
CA LEU A 55 33.15 -12.40 16.43
C LEU A 55 33.66 -11.42 17.49
N ALA A 56 32.92 -10.36 17.81
CA ALA A 56 33.30 -9.40 18.85
C ALA A 56 32.98 -9.88 20.28
N SER A 57 32.10 -10.88 20.47
CA SER A 57 31.79 -11.46 21.79
C SER A 57 32.68 -12.65 22.19
N ALA A 58 33.53 -13.14 21.30
CA ALA A 58 34.55 -14.14 21.60
C ALA A 58 35.90 -13.44 21.68
N GLY A 59 36.25 -12.98 22.88
CA GLY A 59 37.44 -12.18 23.12
C GLY A 59 38.72 -12.86 22.62
N VAL A 60 39.26 -12.37 21.50
CA VAL A 60 40.66 -12.49 21.11
C VAL A 60 41.03 -11.21 20.35
N PHE A 61 41.65 -10.27 21.03
CA PHE A 61 42.53 -9.30 20.39
C PHE A 61 43.63 -10.08 19.66
N GLN A 62 43.97 -9.70 18.43
CA GLN A 62 45.34 -9.50 17.92
C GLN A 62 45.49 -9.86 16.42
N TRP A 63 45.88 -8.83 15.65
CA TRP A 63 46.56 -8.85 14.34
C TRP A 63 45.76 -9.20 13.08
N CYS A 64 45.52 -8.18 12.25
CA CYS A 64 46.09 -8.07 10.89
C CYS A 64 45.70 -6.72 10.26
N ALA A 65 46.55 -5.71 10.47
CA ALA A 65 46.72 -4.65 9.49
C ALA A 65 47.57 -5.20 8.33
N PHE A 66 47.37 -4.68 7.12
CA PHE A 66 48.10 -4.99 5.88
C PHE A 66 47.76 -6.33 5.20
N LEU A 67 46.77 -6.30 4.29
CA LEU A 67 46.94 -6.69 2.86
C LEU A 67 45.63 -6.49 2.08
N CYS A 68 45.80 -6.00 0.84
CA CYS A 68 44.82 -5.93 -0.24
C CYS A 68 43.81 -4.78 -0.24
N CYS A 69 44.35 -3.56 -0.41
CA CYS A 69 43.75 -2.61 -1.35
C CYS A 69 43.74 -3.23 -2.75
N ALA A 70 42.68 -3.93 -3.11
CA ALA A 70 42.33 -4.18 -4.51
C ALA A 70 41.13 -3.30 -4.84
N PRO A 71 41.19 -2.42 -5.86
CA PRO A 71 40.00 -1.77 -6.36
C PRO A 71 39.10 -2.87 -6.92
N THR A 72 38.03 -3.21 -6.20
CA THR A 72 36.95 -4.00 -6.75
C THR A 72 36.39 -3.20 -7.92
N SER A 73 36.66 -3.68 -9.13
CA SER A 73 36.02 -3.21 -10.34
C SER A 73 34.51 -3.23 -10.12
N ASP A 74 33.97 -2.03 -10.11
CA ASP A 74 32.59 -1.64 -9.91
C ASP A 74 31.72 -2.13 -11.09
N THR A 75 31.58 -3.44 -11.23
CA THR A 75 30.40 -4.02 -11.88
C THR A 75 29.41 -4.32 -10.76
N GLY A 76 28.95 -3.25 -10.09
CA GLY A 76 27.89 -3.27 -9.11
C GLY A 76 26.57 -3.70 -9.75
N LEU A 77 26.44 -4.99 -10.09
CA LEU A 77 25.16 -5.64 -10.15
C LEU A 77 24.63 -5.62 -8.72
N ALA A 78 23.92 -4.54 -8.38
CA ALA A 78 23.16 -4.47 -7.15
C ALA A 78 22.26 -5.71 -7.13
N VAL A 79 22.61 -6.68 -6.28
CA VAL A 79 21.75 -7.83 -6.02
C VAL A 79 20.53 -7.23 -5.34
N GLU A 80 19.46 -7.08 -6.12
CA GLU A 80 18.20 -6.57 -5.61
C GLU A 80 17.70 -7.53 -4.52
N ASP A 81 17.22 -6.97 -3.40
CA ASP A 81 16.55 -7.75 -2.36
C ASP A 81 15.41 -8.56 -3.04
N PRO A 82 15.34 -9.90 -2.88
CA PRO A 82 14.34 -10.73 -3.51
C PRO A 82 12.89 -10.22 -3.34
N GLN A 83 12.58 -9.60 -2.19
CA GLN A 83 11.26 -9.00 -1.94
C GLN A 83 10.99 -7.78 -2.84
N THR A 84 12.01 -7.00 -3.17
CA THR A 84 11.88 -5.85 -4.08
C THR A 84 11.58 -6.31 -5.49
N ALA A 85 12.19 -7.40 -5.95
CA ALA A 85 11.90 -8.00 -7.25
C ALA A 85 10.47 -8.56 -7.31
N GLU A 86 10.00 -9.21 -6.25
CA GLU A 86 8.62 -9.71 -6.15
C GLU A 86 7.59 -8.56 -6.17
N ILE A 87 7.78 -7.53 -5.34
CA ILE A 87 6.88 -6.35 -5.34
C ILE A 87 6.86 -5.71 -6.73
N ARG A 88 8.02 -5.55 -7.38
CA ARG A 88 8.08 -5.01 -8.74
C ARG A 88 7.28 -5.86 -9.73
N ASN A 89 7.37 -7.18 -9.64
CA ASN A 89 6.62 -8.09 -10.50
C ASN A 89 5.10 -7.96 -10.25
N ILE A 90 4.67 -7.88 -9.00
CA ILE A 90 3.26 -7.71 -8.63
C ILE A 90 2.72 -6.37 -9.13
N LEU A 91 3.47 -5.28 -8.91
CA LEU A 91 3.12 -3.96 -9.42
C LEU A 91 3.06 -3.94 -10.96
N SER A 92 3.94 -4.69 -11.63
CA SER A 92 3.93 -4.81 -13.10
C SER A 92 2.75 -5.64 -13.60
N ALA A 93 2.23 -6.57 -12.78
CA ALA A 93 1.04 -7.36 -13.08
C ALA A 93 -0.28 -6.61 -12.88
N GLY A 94 -0.24 -5.35 -12.40
CA GLY A 94 -1.42 -4.51 -12.21
C GLY A 94 -2.28 -4.91 -11.01
N GLN A 95 -1.75 -5.67 -10.05
CA GLN A 95 -2.48 -6.12 -8.86
C GLN A 95 -2.48 -5.07 -7.73
N SER A 96 -2.52 -3.79 -8.13
CA SER A 96 -2.50 -2.66 -7.21
C SER A 96 -3.90 -2.36 -6.70
N LEU A 97 -4.01 -2.15 -5.40
CA LEU A 97 -5.25 -1.87 -4.70
C LEU A 97 -5.22 -0.49 -4.05
N PRO A 98 -6.34 0.25 -4.07
CA PRO A 98 -6.42 1.53 -3.37
C PRO A 98 -6.49 1.31 -1.86
N ALA A 99 -5.72 2.12 -1.14
CA ALA A 99 -5.75 2.19 0.32
C ALA A 99 -5.85 3.64 0.79
N TYR A 100 -6.49 3.84 1.94
CA TYR A 100 -6.64 5.15 2.57
C TYR A 100 -6.27 5.10 4.05
N VAL A 101 -5.60 6.15 4.52
CA VAL A 101 -5.44 6.39 5.96
C VAL A 101 -6.80 6.77 6.54
N VAL A 102 -7.32 5.96 7.46
CA VAL A 102 -8.59 6.22 8.17
C VAL A 102 -8.32 7.13 9.37
N GLN A 103 -7.31 6.78 10.16
CA GLN A 103 -6.92 7.47 11.39
C GLN A 103 -5.39 7.42 11.53
N VAL A 104 -4.79 8.42 12.17
CA VAL A 104 -3.33 8.51 12.37
C VAL A 104 -2.87 8.14 13.78
N GLU A 105 -3.77 8.13 14.77
CA GLU A 105 -3.45 7.80 16.16
C GLU A 105 -4.60 7.03 16.85
N PRO A 106 -4.52 5.69 16.96
CA PRO A 106 -3.52 4.81 16.32
C PRO A 106 -3.60 4.87 14.80
N LEU A 107 -2.52 4.54 14.10
CA LEU A 107 -2.54 4.49 12.64
C LEU A 107 -3.42 3.33 12.17
N VAL A 108 -4.49 3.67 11.45
CA VAL A 108 -5.43 2.74 10.83
C VAL A 108 -5.49 3.05 9.34
N ILE A 109 -5.32 2.02 8.51
CA ILE A 109 -5.36 2.11 7.06
C ILE A 109 -6.41 1.14 6.54
N GLY A 110 -7.35 1.62 5.74
CA GLY A 110 -8.29 0.78 5.02
C GLY A 110 -7.73 0.38 3.66
N VAL A 111 -7.88 -0.89 3.28
CA VAL A 111 -7.51 -1.40 1.97
C VAL A 111 -8.73 -2.00 1.30
N TYR A 112 -9.06 -1.51 0.10
CA TYR A 112 -10.21 -1.96 -0.67
C TYR A 112 -9.79 -2.95 -1.75
N CYS A 113 -10.54 -4.03 -1.87
CA CYS A 113 -10.43 -5.02 -2.94
C CYS A 113 -11.67 -4.93 -3.83
N ASP A 114 -11.48 -4.53 -5.08
CA ASP A 114 -12.51 -4.41 -6.10
C ASP A 114 -13.12 -5.78 -6.48
N VAL A 115 -12.29 -6.82 -6.55
CA VAL A 115 -12.73 -8.20 -6.83
C VAL A 115 -13.76 -8.68 -5.81
N LEU A 116 -13.58 -8.32 -4.54
CA LEU A 116 -14.49 -8.69 -3.44
C LEU A 116 -15.54 -7.61 -3.14
N ASP A 117 -15.40 -6.41 -3.72
CA ASP A 117 -16.06 -5.17 -3.28
C ASP A 117 -16.07 -5.02 -1.75
N ALA A 118 -14.93 -5.27 -1.12
CA ALA A 118 -14.81 -5.29 0.34
C ALA A 118 -13.57 -4.53 0.80
N ALA A 119 -13.60 -4.02 2.02
CA ALA A 119 -12.46 -3.37 2.64
C ALA A 119 -12.08 -4.07 3.96
N VAL A 120 -10.78 -4.12 4.23
CA VAL A 120 -10.24 -4.52 5.54
C VAL A 120 -9.50 -3.35 6.16
N LEU A 121 -9.48 -3.31 7.49
CA LEU A 121 -8.81 -2.27 8.25
C LEU A 121 -7.55 -2.82 8.91
N LEU A 122 -6.41 -2.22 8.59
CA LEU A 122 -5.10 -2.53 9.13
C LEU A 122 -4.79 -1.55 10.25
N ARG A 123 -4.61 -2.06 11.47
CA ARG A 123 -4.17 -1.27 12.62
C ARG A 123 -2.69 -1.52 12.88
N TYR A 124 -1.93 -0.43 12.96
CA TYR A 124 -0.51 -0.50 13.25
C TYR A 124 -0.26 -0.36 14.75
N PRO A 125 0.73 -1.08 15.31
CA PRO A 125 1.19 -0.85 16.68
C PRO A 125 1.57 0.61 16.92
N ALA A 126 1.28 1.13 18.12
CA ALA A 126 1.55 2.53 18.47
C ALA A 126 3.03 2.89 18.31
N GLN A 127 3.93 1.95 18.61
CA GLN A 127 5.38 2.13 18.59
C GLN A 127 5.92 2.48 17.20
N ILE A 128 5.30 1.96 16.13
CA ILE A 128 5.73 2.22 14.74
C ILE A 128 4.84 3.25 14.04
N SER A 129 3.62 3.46 14.53
CA SER A 129 2.65 4.38 13.93
C SER A 129 3.20 5.79 13.82
N VAL A 130 3.86 6.28 14.86
CA VAL A 130 4.47 7.63 14.90
C VAL A 130 5.48 7.80 13.77
N SER A 131 6.38 6.84 13.59
CA SER A 131 7.42 6.90 12.56
C SER A 131 6.86 6.79 11.15
N LEU A 132 5.82 5.97 10.94
CA LEU A 132 5.12 5.87 9.66
C LEU A 132 4.37 7.17 9.34
N VAL A 133 3.64 7.74 10.30
CA VAL A 133 2.89 8.97 10.11
C VAL A 133 3.82 10.14 9.80
N HIS A 134 4.91 10.31 10.54
CA HIS A 134 5.87 11.39 10.26
C HIS A 134 6.71 11.14 9.02
N GLY A 135 7.20 9.91 8.83
CA GLY A 135 8.08 9.54 7.71
C GLY A 135 7.39 9.62 6.35
N PHE A 136 6.08 9.37 6.30
CA PHE A 136 5.30 9.48 5.06
C PHE A 136 4.35 10.68 5.04
N HIS A 137 4.45 11.58 6.01
CA HIS A 137 3.56 12.74 6.18
C HIS A 137 2.06 12.38 6.10
N LEU A 138 1.68 11.26 6.70
CA LEU A 138 0.33 10.71 6.60
C LEU A 138 -0.68 11.63 7.30
N GLN A 139 -1.79 11.85 6.62
CA GLN A 139 -2.98 12.52 7.12
C GLN A 139 -4.20 11.63 6.87
N PRO A 140 -5.31 11.78 7.62
CA PRO A 140 -6.57 11.15 7.26
C PRO A 140 -6.89 11.38 5.77
N ARG A 141 -7.33 10.32 5.10
CA ARG A 141 -7.60 10.24 3.64
C ARG A 141 -6.38 10.35 2.72
N SER A 142 -5.17 10.25 3.25
CA SER A 142 -3.99 10.07 2.37
C SER A 142 -4.15 8.81 1.53
N ARG A 143 -3.92 8.93 0.22
CA ARG A 143 -3.92 7.81 -0.72
C ARG A 143 -2.64 6.99 -0.56
N LEU A 144 -2.81 5.70 -0.39
CA LEU A 144 -1.74 4.72 -0.31
C LEU A 144 -2.01 3.61 -1.33
N LEU A 145 -0.95 2.93 -1.74
CA LEU A 145 -1.01 1.79 -2.63
C LEU A 145 -0.84 0.53 -1.82
N ALA A 146 -1.72 -0.44 -2.04
CA ALA A 146 -1.58 -1.79 -1.52
C ALA A 146 -1.38 -2.79 -2.66
N ILE A 147 -0.83 -3.93 -2.32
CA ILE A 147 -0.94 -5.17 -3.08
C ILE A 147 -1.61 -6.19 -2.19
N ALA A 148 -2.19 -7.24 -2.75
CA ALA A 148 -2.72 -8.31 -1.93
C ALA A 148 -2.59 -9.67 -2.58
N THR A 149 -2.43 -10.67 -1.73
CA THR A 149 -2.59 -12.07 -2.11
C THR A 149 -3.99 -12.51 -1.73
N LEU A 150 -4.64 -13.22 -2.64
CA LEU A 150 -5.89 -13.95 -2.40
C LEU A 150 -5.59 -15.44 -2.54
N SER A 151 -6.07 -16.23 -1.60
CA SER A 151 -6.02 -17.70 -1.68
C SER A 151 -7.28 -18.20 -2.37
N PRO A 152 -7.21 -19.18 -3.29
CA PRO A 152 -8.40 -19.85 -3.76
C PRO A 152 -9.06 -20.60 -2.58
N LYS A 153 -10.40 -20.58 -2.51
CA LYS A 153 -11.15 -21.46 -1.62
C LYS A 153 -10.93 -22.89 -2.08
N LEU A 154 -10.32 -23.72 -1.24
CA LEU A 154 -10.00 -25.10 -1.56
C LEU A 154 -11.12 -26.05 -1.10
N ARG A 155 -11.95 -25.61 -0.14
CA ARG A 155 -13.09 -26.36 0.39
C ARG A 155 -14.31 -25.45 0.52
N GLU A 156 -15.50 -26.02 0.33
CA GLU A 156 -16.77 -25.30 0.58
C GLU A 156 -16.89 -24.81 2.03
N ALA A 157 -16.20 -25.47 2.97
CA ALA A 157 -16.13 -25.08 4.37
C ALA A 157 -15.12 -23.96 4.68
N ASP A 158 -14.36 -23.48 3.68
CA ASP A 158 -13.50 -22.31 3.85
C ASP A 158 -14.40 -21.06 3.88
N GLU A 159 -14.84 -20.70 5.08
CA GLU A 159 -15.59 -19.47 5.32
C GLU A 159 -14.72 -18.25 5.05
N MET A 160 -15.35 -17.17 4.59
CA MET A 160 -14.66 -15.89 4.44
C MET A 160 -14.25 -15.36 5.81
N GLU A 161 -13.09 -14.70 5.92
CA GLU A 161 -12.65 -14.18 7.22
C GLU A 161 -13.68 -13.22 7.81
N ALA A 162 -13.90 -13.30 9.12
CA ALA A 162 -14.95 -12.56 9.82
C ALA A 162 -14.84 -11.03 9.71
N ASP A 163 -13.70 -10.51 9.27
CA ASP A 163 -13.48 -9.09 9.08
C ASP A 163 -13.75 -8.59 7.66
N ILE A 164 -13.97 -9.52 6.71
CA ILE A 164 -14.36 -9.22 5.33
C ILE A 164 -15.87 -9.32 5.26
N GLU A 165 -16.53 -8.17 5.19
CA GLU A 165 -17.95 -8.08 4.86
C GLU A 165 -18.07 -7.61 3.41
N PRO A 166 -18.76 -8.36 2.54
CA PRO A 166 -18.90 -7.93 1.17
C PRO A 166 -19.76 -6.67 1.09
N GLY A 167 -19.33 -5.71 0.26
CA GLY A 167 -20.11 -4.54 -0.07
C GLY A 167 -21.32 -4.85 -0.94
N LEU A 168 -22.15 -3.83 -1.17
CA LEU A 168 -23.40 -3.93 -1.93
C LEU A 168 -23.22 -4.39 -3.39
N VAL A 169 -22.03 -4.25 -3.97
CA VAL A 169 -21.72 -4.59 -5.37
C VAL A 169 -20.81 -5.82 -5.42
N ALA A 170 -20.73 -6.59 -4.33
CA ALA A 170 -19.83 -7.71 -4.25
C ALA A 170 -20.17 -8.78 -5.29
N ASN A 171 -19.11 -9.26 -5.95
CA ASN A 171 -19.21 -10.34 -6.89
C ASN A 171 -19.37 -11.66 -6.12
N GLU A 172 -20.60 -12.16 -6.02
CA GLU A 172 -20.92 -13.43 -5.34
C GLU A 172 -19.99 -14.58 -5.77
N ARG A 173 -19.64 -14.62 -7.07
CA ARG A 173 -18.71 -15.61 -7.60
C ARG A 173 -17.30 -15.42 -7.04
N ALA A 174 -16.83 -14.19 -6.90
CA ALA A 174 -15.51 -13.92 -6.32
C ALA A 174 -15.46 -14.31 -4.84
N ILE A 175 -16.50 -13.99 -4.06
CA ILE A 175 -16.63 -14.40 -2.65
C ILE A 175 -16.64 -15.92 -2.50
N GLN A 176 -17.21 -16.65 -3.46
CA GLN A 176 -17.21 -18.11 -3.49
C GLN A 176 -15.88 -18.71 -3.98
N THR A 177 -15.06 -17.94 -4.68
CA THR A 177 -13.81 -18.41 -5.30
C THR A 177 -12.58 -18.12 -4.46
N TYR A 178 -12.57 -17.00 -3.73
CA TYR A 178 -11.40 -16.50 -3.01
C TYR A 178 -11.66 -16.36 -1.51
N ALA A 179 -10.60 -16.57 -0.73
CA ALA A 179 -10.51 -16.33 0.71
C ALA A 179 -9.09 -15.82 1.03
N GLY A 180 -8.82 -15.45 2.28
CA GLY A 180 -7.46 -15.15 2.69
C GLY A 180 -6.94 -13.87 2.04
N PHE A 181 -7.71 -12.78 2.08
CA PHE A 181 -7.31 -11.49 1.51
C PHE A 181 -6.19 -10.87 2.34
N ARG A 182 -4.95 -10.90 1.88
CA ARG A 182 -3.78 -10.41 2.65
C ARG A 182 -3.19 -9.17 1.99
N PRO A 183 -3.69 -7.98 2.33
CA PRO A 183 -3.13 -6.77 1.77
C PRO A 183 -1.82 -6.38 2.45
N GLU A 184 -0.93 -5.74 1.71
CA GLU A 184 0.28 -5.10 2.21
C GLU A 184 0.42 -3.70 1.62
N ILE A 185 0.77 -2.72 2.45
CA ILE A 185 0.93 -1.33 2.03
C ILE A 185 2.30 -1.17 1.36
N VAL A 186 2.30 -1.07 0.03
CA VAL A 186 3.51 -0.97 -0.80
C VAL A 186 4.35 0.25 -0.40
N ASN A 187 3.70 1.35 -0.02
CA ASN A 187 4.39 2.55 0.46
C ASN A 187 5.34 2.28 1.63
N PHE A 188 5.12 1.24 2.43
CA PHE A 188 5.95 0.93 3.60
C PHE A 188 7.02 -0.14 3.34
N ILE A 189 6.91 -0.88 2.23
CA ILE A 189 7.76 -2.05 1.96
C ILE A 189 8.62 -1.90 0.69
N SER A 190 8.32 -0.93 -0.17
CA SER A 190 9.06 -0.65 -1.40
C SER A 190 9.72 0.73 -1.32
N THR A 191 10.88 0.84 -1.96
CA THR A 191 11.63 2.10 -2.12
C THR A 191 11.41 2.75 -3.49
N ASP A 192 10.66 2.11 -4.39
CA ASP A 192 10.38 2.61 -5.74
C ASP A 192 9.18 3.58 -5.74
N GLU A 193 9.42 4.80 -5.23
CA GLU A 193 8.39 5.84 -5.09
C GLU A 193 7.76 6.24 -6.43
N VAL A 194 8.54 6.22 -7.51
CA VAL A 194 8.07 6.58 -8.86
C VAL A 194 7.06 5.54 -9.32
N ARG A 195 7.39 4.24 -9.22
CA ARG A 195 6.45 3.19 -9.63
C ARG A 195 5.19 3.20 -8.78
N ILE A 196 5.30 3.44 -7.48
CA ILE A 196 4.14 3.56 -6.59
C ILE A 196 3.20 4.67 -7.06
N LEU A 197 3.74 5.85 -7.35
CA LEU A 197 2.95 6.98 -7.83
C LEU A 197 2.31 6.70 -9.19
N ASP A 198 3.04 6.06 -10.11
CA ASP A 198 2.50 5.66 -11.41
C ASP A 198 1.32 4.69 -11.23
N CYS A 199 1.46 3.65 -10.41
CA CYS A 199 0.36 2.72 -10.09
C CYS A 199 -0.85 3.44 -9.47
N GLN A 200 -0.63 4.38 -8.55
CA GLN A 200 -1.73 5.15 -7.95
C GLN A 200 -2.51 5.95 -9.01
N ASN A 201 -1.81 6.47 -10.03
CA ASN A 201 -2.41 7.21 -11.14
C ASN A 201 -3.05 6.29 -12.20
N GLU A 202 -2.64 5.02 -12.27
CA GLU A 202 -3.24 4.00 -13.15
C GLU A 202 -4.61 3.51 -12.64
N ILE A 203 -4.84 3.55 -11.32
CA ILE A 203 -6.13 3.18 -10.73
C ILE A 203 -7.19 4.24 -11.08
N ASP A 204 -8.28 3.79 -11.71
CA ASP A 204 -9.39 4.65 -12.08
C ASP A 204 -9.98 5.41 -10.87
N GLU A 205 -10.31 6.68 -11.07
CA GLU A 205 -10.85 7.54 -10.00
C GLU A 205 -12.21 7.04 -9.47
N GLN A 206 -12.95 6.27 -10.28
CA GLN A 206 -14.16 5.58 -9.83
C GLN A 206 -13.86 4.51 -8.77
N ILE A 207 -12.77 3.76 -8.95
CA ILE A 207 -12.31 2.76 -7.99
C ILE A 207 -11.85 3.47 -6.71
N TRP A 208 -11.08 4.56 -6.83
CA TRP A 208 -10.70 5.39 -5.68
C TRP A 208 -11.91 5.94 -4.91
N SER A 209 -12.96 6.36 -5.62
CA SER A 209 -14.19 6.87 -5.03
C SER A 209 -14.96 5.75 -4.32
N ARG A 210 -15.07 4.57 -4.93
CA ARG A 210 -15.71 3.39 -4.33
C ARG A 210 -14.95 2.92 -3.09
N ALA A 211 -13.63 2.82 -3.18
CA ALA A 211 -12.76 2.44 -2.08
C ALA A 211 -12.99 3.32 -0.85
N ARG A 212 -13.05 4.65 -1.03
CA ARG A 212 -13.33 5.58 0.06
C ARG A 212 -14.66 5.28 0.74
N VAL A 213 -15.73 5.06 -0.02
CA VAL A 213 -17.06 4.75 0.53
C VAL A 213 -17.02 3.46 1.33
N VAL A 214 -16.50 2.38 0.76
CA VAL A 214 -16.48 1.05 1.41
C VAL A 214 -15.57 1.05 2.65
N ILE A 215 -14.46 1.77 2.61
CA ILE A 215 -13.58 1.94 3.78
C ILE A 215 -14.26 2.75 4.88
N ASP A 216 -14.90 3.87 4.54
CA ASP A 216 -15.63 4.71 5.52
C ASP A 216 -16.81 3.93 6.13
N GLU A 217 -17.57 3.17 5.33
CA GLU A 217 -18.63 2.26 5.80
C GLU A 217 -18.06 1.24 6.78
N ARG A 218 -16.98 0.55 6.40
CA ARG A 218 -16.34 -0.46 7.26
C ARG A 218 -15.82 0.15 8.57
N ALA A 219 -15.25 1.34 8.51
CA ALA A 219 -14.74 2.07 9.68
C ALA A 219 -15.83 2.65 10.59
N SER A 220 -17.10 2.58 10.19
CA SER A 220 -18.25 3.08 10.98
C SER A 220 -18.98 1.99 11.77
N VAL A 221 -18.60 0.72 11.61
CA VAL A 221 -19.22 -0.42 12.32
C VAL A 221 -18.81 -0.39 13.81
N ASP A 222 -19.72 -0.77 14.72
CA ASP A 222 -19.41 -0.73 16.16
C ASP A 222 -18.43 -1.84 16.60
N ASP A 223 -18.50 -3.03 15.98
CA ASP A 223 -17.63 -4.18 16.28
C ASP A 223 -16.55 -4.37 15.19
N ILE A 224 -15.73 -3.34 14.98
CA ILE A 224 -14.67 -3.39 13.97
C ILE A 224 -13.58 -4.38 14.39
N ILE A 225 -13.29 -5.28 13.47
CA ILE A 225 -12.17 -6.19 13.57
C ILE A 225 -10.99 -5.63 12.75
N TYR A 226 -9.87 -5.39 13.42
CA TYR A 226 -8.64 -4.94 12.77
C TYR A 226 -7.69 -6.11 12.50
N ARG A 227 -6.95 -6.01 11.39
CA ARG A 227 -5.76 -6.84 11.15
C ARG A 227 -4.51 -6.13 11.62
N ASP A 228 -3.46 -6.90 11.89
CA ASP A 228 -2.12 -6.34 12.13
C ASP A 228 -1.59 -5.76 10.81
N GLY A 229 -1.30 -4.46 10.80
CA GLY A 229 -0.79 -3.76 9.61
C GLY A 229 0.68 -4.02 9.29
N LEU A 230 1.42 -4.72 10.18
CA LEU A 230 2.81 -5.06 9.93
C LEU A 230 2.99 -5.94 8.67
N PRO A 231 4.03 -5.71 7.86
CA PRO A 231 4.34 -6.56 6.70
C PRO A 231 4.40 -8.05 7.07
N GLY A 232 3.83 -8.91 6.23
CA GLY A 232 3.73 -10.36 6.48
C GLY A 232 2.79 -10.78 7.63
N ARG A 233 2.11 -9.84 8.31
CA ARG A 233 1.22 -10.13 9.46
C ARG A 233 -0.25 -9.81 9.22
N THR A 234 -0.61 -9.48 7.99
CA THR A 234 -1.97 -9.09 7.58
C THR A 234 -2.88 -10.30 7.30
N PHE A 235 -2.44 -11.50 7.70
CA PHE A 235 -3.04 -12.78 7.29
C PHE A 235 -4.38 -13.11 7.94
N ALA A 236 -4.65 -12.59 9.13
CA ALA A 236 -5.91 -12.85 9.82
C ALA A 236 -6.26 -11.73 10.80
N PRO A 237 -7.57 -11.47 10.97
CA PRO A 237 -8.03 -10.58 12.03
C PRO A 237 -7.55 -11.03 13.40
N ARG A 238 -7.16 -10.08 14.24
CA ARG A 238 -7.02 -10.32 15.68
C ARG A 238 -8.23 -9.72 16.35
N ARG A 239 -9.02 -10.55 17.06
CA ARG A 239 -9.98 -10.00 18.02
C ARG A 239 -9.16 -9.24 19.08
N ALA A 240 -9.50 -7.97 19.25
CA ALA A 240 -8.89 -7.10 20.26
C ALA A 240 -9.18 -7.62 21.67
#